data_AF-A0A3D1R3E7-F1
#
_entry.id   AF-A0A3D1R3E7-F1
#
_cell.length_a   1.000
_cell.length_b   1.000
_cell.length_c   1.000
_cell.angle_alpha   90.00
_cell.angle_beta   90.00
_cell.angle_gamma   90.00
#
_symmetry.space_group_name_H-M   'P 1'
#
loop_
_entity.id
_entity.type
_entity.pdbx_description
1 polymer ?
#
loop_
_entity_poly.entity_id
_entity_poly.type
_entity_poly.pdbx_seq_one_letter_code
_entity_poly.pdbx_strand_id
1 'polypeptide(L)'
;MSDDSNLSLLLRESIRRPPDNSPETEEAEPVEEEPLDGIRCPLCSWRPRPADRWGCRCGMGWNTFLTRGRCPRCDYQWHDTACLACHRWSRHLDWYEAPAKQH
;
A
#
# COMPACT_ATOMS: atom_id res chain seq x y z
N MET A 1 -11.73 28.03 62.66
CA MET A 1 -11.76 26.81 63.48
C MET A 1 -12.18 25.70 62.57
N SER A 2 -11.18 25.06 61.98
CA SER A 2 -11.30 23.84 61.21
C SER A 2 -11.58 22.69 62.16
N ASP A 3 -12.47 21.78 61.80
CA ASP A 3 -12.37 20.40 62.25
C ASP A 3 -12.25 19.50 61.01
N ASP A 4 -11.13 18.80 61.04
CA ASP A 4 -10.50 17.95 60.05
C ASP A 4 -11.01 16.52 60.27
N SER A 5 -11.30 15.78 59.20
CA SER A 5 -11.24 14.30 59.12
C SER A 5 -12.15 13.79 57.99
N ASN A 6 -11.80 12.85 57.13
CA ASN A 6 -10.60 12.02 56.99
C ASN A 6 -10.88 11.11 55.78
N LEU A 7 -10.09 11.22 54.71
CA LEU A 7 -9.60 10.08 53.91
C LEU A 7 -8.65 10.64 52.82
N SER A 8 -7.45 11.05 53.22
CA SER A 8 -6.24 10.21 53.24
C SER A 8 -5.63 10.00 51.84
N LEU A 9 -4.80 10.98 51.49
CA LEU A 9 -3.57 10.77 50.75
C LEU A 9 -2.50 10.25 51.72
N LEU A 10 -2.12 8.97 51.61
CA LEU A 10 -0.78 8.46 51.96
C LEU A 10 -0.52 7.29 50.99
N LEU A 11 0.05 7.53 49.82
CA LEU A 11 1.48 7.61 49.52
C LEU A 11 2.24 6.27 49.72
N ARG A 12 3.10 6.01 48.72
CA ARG A 12 4.46 5.44 48.75
C ARG A 12 4.70 3.92 48.77
N GLU A 13 5.55 3.59 47.79
CA GLU A 13 6.44 2.45 47.59
C GLU A 13 5.91 1.02 47.64
N SER A 14 5.93 0.37 46.47
CA SER A 14 6.79 -0.79 46.13
C SER A 14 6.26 -1.35 44.79
N ILE A 15 7.00 -1.36 43.69
CA ILE A 15 7.99 -2.38 43.38
C ILE A 15 8.82 -1.89 42.18
N ARG A 16 10.12 -2.22 42.24
CA ARG A 16 11.20 -1.81 41.36
C ARG A 16 10.98 -2.31 39.92
N ARG A 17 11.36 -1.47 38.93
CA ARG A 17 11.62 -1.91 37.54
C ARG A 17 12.75 -2.94 37.51
N PRO A 18 12.59 -4.11 36.88
CA PRO A 18 13.67 -4.71 36.12
C PRO A 18 13.75 -4.04 34.72
N PRO A 19 14.96 -3.81 34.18
CA PRO A 19 15.14 -3.48 32.78
C PRO A 19 15.04 -4.78 31.98
N ASP A 20 13.93 -5.00 31.29
CA ASP A 20 13.86 -6.10 30.33
C ASP A 20 14.54 -5.66 29.04
N ASN A 21 15.84 -5.93 28.99
CA ASN A 21 16.60 -6.04 27.75
C ASN A 21 16.18 -7.36 27.09
N SER A 22 15.11 -7.32 26.30
CA SER A 22 14.79 -8.36 25.31
C SER A 22 14.84 -7.75 23.92
N PRO A 23 15.88 -8.05 23.12
CA PRO A 23 15.87 -7.81 21.69
C PRO A 23 15.14 -8.99 21.04
N GLU A 24 13.81 -9.00 21.10
CA GLU A 24 13.03 -10.09 20.49
C GLU A 24 12.01 -9.54 19.51
N THR A 25 12.55 -9.39 18.30
CA THR A 25 11.91 -9.68 17.02
C THR A 25 10.97 -8.62 16.50
N GLU A 26 11.56 -7.70 15.74
CA GLU A 26 11.07 -7.25 14.43
C GLU A 26 9.75 -7.92 14.04
N GLU A 27 8.62 -7.34 14.47
CA GLU A 27 7.40 -7.40 13.68
C GLU A 27 7.76 -6.72 12.36
N ALA A 28 8.18 -7.54 11.41
CA ALA A 28 8.29 -7.14 10.03
C ALA A 28 6.91 -6.59 9.66
N GLU A 29 6.81 -5.26 9.67
CA GLU A 29 5.71 -4.54 9.05
C GLU A 29 5.47 -5.25 7.71
N PRO A 30 4.23 -5.65 7.38
CA PRO A 30 3.98 -6.34 6.14
C PRO A 30 4.66 -5.50 5.06
N VAL A 31 5.64 -6.11 4.39
CA VAL A 31 6.22 -5.51 3.21
C VAL A 31 5.03 -5.44 2.28
N GLU A 32 4.37 -4.29 2.25
CA GLU A 32 3.26 -4.03 1.36
C GLU A 32 3.91 -4.03 -0.02
N GLU A 33 4.08 -5.23 -0.60
CA GLU A 33 4.55 -5.40 -1.96
C GLU A 33 3.63 -4.53 -2.79
N GLU A 34 4.15 -3.41 -3.27
CA GLU A 34 3.32 -2.45 -3.97
C GLU A 34 2.76 -3.22 -5.17
N PRO A 35 1.44 -3.35 -5.32
CA PRO A 35 0.81 -4.29 -6.28
C PRO A 35 1.08 -3.93 -7.76
N LEU A 36 1.98 -2.99 -8.00
CA LEU A 36 2.40 -2.43 -9.27
C LEU A 36 3.89 -2.68 -9.56
N ASP A 37 4.59 -3.44 -8.73
CA ASP A 37 5.95 -3.87 -9.02
C ASP A 37 6.03 -4.66 -10.33
N GLY A 38 7.11 -4.42 -11.08
CA GLY A 38 7.30 -5.02 -12.40
C GLY A 38 6.33 -4.51 -13.47
N ILE A 39 5.74 -3.33 -13.32
CA ILE A 39 4.87 -2.71 -14.33
C ILE A 39 5.52 -1.45 -14.87
N ARG A 40 5.70 -1.36 -16.20
CA ARG A 40 6.19 -0.14 -16.86
C ARG A 40 5.62 0.02 -18.26
N CYS A 41 5.54 1.25 -18.75
CA CYS A 41 5.18 1.52 -20.13
C CYS A 41 6.24 0.91 -21.07
N PRO A 42 5.86 0.06 -22.05
CA PRO A 42 6.81 -0.56 -22.97
C PRO A 42 7.48 0.45 -23.92
N LEU A 43 6.93 1.66 -24.03
CA LEU A 43 7.39 2.69 -24.99
C LEU A 43 8.31 3.75 -24.35
N CYS A 44 8.15 4.03 -23.06
CA CYS A 44 8.89 5.11 -22.39
C CYS A 44 9.38 4.75 -20.97
N SER A 45 9.14 3.52 -20.52
CA SER A 45 9.53 3.01 -19.21
C SER A 45 8.91 3.71 -17.99
N TRP A 46 7.91 4.57 -18.19
CA TRP A 46 7.16 5.18 -17.08
C TRP A 46 6.46 4.11 -16.24
N ARG A 47 6.54 4.23 -14.91
CA ARG A 47 5.93 3.30 -13.96
C ARG A 47 4.65 3.88 -13.35
N PRO A 48 3.53 3.14 -13.39
CA PRO A 48 2.29 3.58 -12.78
C PRO A 48 2.40 3.56 -11.26
N ARG A 49 1.76 4.54 -10.61
CA ARG A 49 1.63 4.66 -9.16
C ARG A 49 0.27 4.15 -8.70
N PRO A 50 0.12 3.76 -7.42
CA PRO A 50 -1.17 3.32 -6.87
C PRO A 50 -2.30 4.36 -7.03
N ALA A 51 -1.95 5.65 -7.06
CA ALA A 51 -2.89 6.76 -7.22
C ALA A 51 -3.34 7.00 -8.68
N ASP A 52 -2.68 6.42 -9.68
CA ASP A 52 -3.01 6.67 -11.09
C ASP A 52 -4.36 6.06 -11.48
N ARG A 53 -5.08 6.73 -12.37
CA ARG A 53 -6.44 6.35 -12.77
C ARG A 53 -6.60 6.40 -14.29
N TRP A 54 -7.25 5.36 -14.82
CA TRP A 54 -7.73 5.27 -16.19
C TRP A 54 -9.25 5.25 -16.19
N GLY A 55 -9.84 5.89 -17.19
CA GLY A 55 -11.29 5.93 -17.37
C GLY A 55 -11.82 4.72 -18.14
N CYS A 56 -12.90 4.12 -17.65
CA CYS A 56 -13.62 3.08 -18.37
C CYS A 56 -14.67 3.71 -19.29
N ARG A 57 -15.13 2.95 -20.27
CA ARG A 57 -16.32 3.29 -21.06
C ARG A 57 -17.60 3.45 -20.21
N CYS A 58 -17.66 2.83 -19.03
CA CYS A 58 -18.77 3.00 -18.08
C CYS A 58 -18.62 4.23 -17.16
N GLY A 59 -17.55 5.01 -17.32
CA GLY A 59 -17.26 6.20 -16.52
C GLY A 59 -16.52 5.95 -15.20
N MET A 60 -16.21 4.70 -14.85
CA MET A 60 -15.39 4.41 -13.66
C MET A 60 -13.93 4.78 -13.89
N GLY A 61 -13.32 5.53 -12.97
CA GLY A 61 -11.88 5.74 -12.90
C GLY A 61 -11.21 4.76 -11.94
N TRP A 62 -10.24 3.97 -12.38
CA TRP A 62 -9.51 3.02 -11.52
C TRP A 62 -8.09 2.78 -12.04
N ASN A 63 -7.22 2.20 -11.23
CA ASN A 63 -5.92 1.74 -11.70
C ASN A 63 -6.10 0.40 -12.43
N THR A 64 -5.87 0.38 -13.74
CA THR A 64 -6.09 -0.80 -14.59
C THR A 64 -5.24 -2.00 -14.17
N PHE A 65 -4.08 -1.78 -13.57
CA PHE A 65 -3.15 -2.86 -13.23
C PHE A 65 -3.58 -3.68 -12.03
N LEU A 66 -4.40 -3.11 -11.12
CA LEU A 66 -4.96 -3.82 -9.96
C LEU A 66 -5.86 -5.00 -10.37
N THR A 67 -6.45 -4.92 -11.56
CA THR A 67 -7.42 -5.91 -12.06
C THR A 67 -7.01 -6.48 -13.42
N ARG A 68 -5.74 -6.29 -13.82
CA ARG A 68 -5.21 -6.70 -15.14
C ARG A 68 -6.09 -6.22 -16.31
N GLY A 69 -6.58 -4.99 -16.23
CA GLY A 69 -7.39 -4.34 -17.26
C GLY A 69 -8.89 -4.62 -17.18
N ARG A 70 -9.37 -5.45 -16.24
CA ARG A 70 -10.81 -5.69 -16.07
C ARG A 70 -11.45 -4.57 -15.26
N CYS A 71 -12.50 -3.94 -15.80
CA CYS A 71 -13.22 -2.91 -15.06
C CYS A 71 -14.00 -3.52 -13.87
N PRO A 72 -13.80 -3.06 -12.62
CA PRO A 72 -14.50 -3.61 -11.45
C PRO A 72 -16.00 -3.28 -11.42
N ARG A 73 -16.48 -2.35 -12.26
CA ARG A 73 -17.88 -1.92 -12.30
C ARG A 73 -18.71 -2.59 -13.40
N CYS A 74 -18.11 -2.86 -14.56
CA CYS A 74 -18.85 -3.36 -15.74
C CYS A 74 -18.22 -4.59 -16.38
N ASP A 75 -17.21 -5.18 -15.74
CA ASP A 75 -16.47 -6.38 -16.17
C ASP A 75 -15.80 -6.32 -17.54
N TYR A 76 -15.82 -5.16 -18.20
CA TYR A 76 -15.16 -5.00 -19.48
C TYR A 76 -13.63 -5.19 -19.36
N GLN A 77 -13.07 -6.03 -20.23
CA GLN A 77 -11.63 -6.28 -20.31
C GLN A 77 -10.97 -5.31 -21.29
N TRP A 78 -10.08 -4.46 -20.78
CA TRP A 78 -9.19 -3.66 -21.61
C TRP A 78 -7.99 -4.50 -22.06
N HIS A 79 -7.76 -4.51 -23.37
CA HIS A 79 -6.59 -5.18 -23.98
C HIS A 79 -5.45 -4.21 -24.29
N ASP A 80 -5.74 -2.92 -24.34
CA ASP A 80 -4.77 -1.85 -24.56
C ASP A 80 -4.90 -0.82 -23.43
N THR A 81 -3.79 -0.18 -23.07
CA THR A 81 -3.73 0.83 -22.02
C THR A 81 -2.92 2.03 -22.49
N ALA A 82 -3.48 3.22 -22.28
CA ALA A 82 -2.82 4.47 -22.59
C ALA A 82 -1.78 4.81 -21.51
N CYS A 83 -0.58 5.22 -21.91
CA CYS A 83 0.40 5.72 -20.95
C CYS A 83 0.05 7.15 -20.50
N LEU A 84 0.05 7.41 -19.19
CA LEU A 84 -0.23 8.75 -18.64
C LEU A 84 0.95 9.73 -18.78
N ALA A 85 2.15 9.24 -19.11
CA ALA A 85 3.33 10.07 -19.34
C ALA A 85 3.56 10.39 -20.83
N CYS A 86 3.56 9.36 -21.70
CA CYS A 86 3.82 9.55 -23.13
C CYS A 86 2.56 9.59 -24.00
N HIS A 87 1.38 9.36 -23.42
CA HIS A 87 0.06 9.38 -24.08
C HIS A 87 -0.13 8.40 -25.24
N ARG A 88 0.80 7.46 -25.42
CA ARG A 88 0.69 6.41 -26.44
C ARG A 88 -0.03 5.19 -25.87
N TRP A 89 -0.71 4.47 -26.74
CA TRP A 89 -1.38 3.21 -26.44
C TRP A 89 -0.41 2.04 -26.66
N SER A 90 -0.52 1.03 -25.82
CA SER A 90 0.21 -0.23 -25.94
C SER A 90 -0.65 -1.36 -25.37
N ARG A 91 -0.38 -2.61 -25.78
CA ARG A 91 -1.09 -3.78 -25.26
C ARG A 91 -0.91 -3.84 -23.76
N HIS A 92 -1.97 -4.07 -23.01
CA HIS A 92 -1.94 -4.13 -21.54
C HIS A 92 -0.96 -5.20 -21.04
N LEU A 93 -0.82 -6.32 -21.76
CA LEU A 93 0.12 -7.39 -21.44
C LEU A 93 1.60 -6.97 -21.56
N ASP A 94 1.92 -6.04 -22.48
CA ASP A 94 3.30 -5.60 -22.70
C ASP A 94 3.84 -4.72 -21.56
N TRP A 95 2.97 -4.31 -20.63
CA TRP A 95 3.37 -3.52 -19.45
C TRP A 95 4.03 -4.36 -18.36
N TYR A 96 3.80 -5.67 -18.36
CA TYR A 96 4.28 -6.57 -17.31
C TYR A 96 5.70 -7.05 -17.62
N GLU A 97 6.63 -6.74 -16.73
CA GLU A 97 7.99 -7.23 -16.76
C GLU A 97 8.03 -8.72 -16.39
N ALA A 98 8.94 -9.47 -17.00
CA ALA A 98 9.19 -10.84 -16.57
C ALA A 98 9.73 -10.83 -15.13
N PRO A 99 9.34 -11.78 -14.27
CA PRO A 99 9.91 -11.88 -12.93
C PRO A 99 11.43 -12.06 -13.04
N ALA A 100 12.17 -11.33 -12.21
CA ALA A 100 13.62 -11.48 -12.14
C ALA A 100 13.95 -12.92 -11.71
N LYS A 101 14.77 -13.62 -12.51
CA LYS A 101 15.29 -14.94 -12.11
C LYS A 101 16.29 -14.72 -10.97
N GLN A 102 15.95 -15.14 -9.77
CA GLN A 102 16.90 -15.23 -8.66
C GLN A 102 17.84 -16.42 -8.95
N HIS A 103 19.15 -16.19 -8.88
CA HIS A 103 20.20 -17.21 -9.08
C HIS A 103 20.74 -17.65 -7.72
#